data_AF-A0A1S8A8E1-F1
#
_entry.id   AF-A0A1S8A8E1-F1
#
_cell.length_a   1.000
_cell.length_b   1.000
_cell.length_c   1.000
_cell.angle_alpha   90.00
_cell.angle_beta   90.00
_cell.angle_gamma   90.00
#
_symmetry.space_group_name_H-M   'P 1'
#
loop_
_entity.id
_entity.type
_entity.pdbx_description
1 polymer ?
#
loop_
_entity_poly.entity_id
_entity_poly.type
_entity_poly.pdbx_seq_one_letter_code
_entity_poly.pdbx_strand_id
1 'polypeptide(L)'
;MSAIDWHLAADRNQHDSVRKKSIRQQKSIIIAIFETKNPQLLESLTDRQHTACLDYYAAQLAIRDREQIVGVMCRSSPDLTTAIVLEVLGALDPMIRVVHKNVDLRKHLSAIESFLTDFIKTTKPKMRDNSSELRLIAVKDFVELLHRNRHLLYTYLHDFCSGCPDLRDTWRDWMKNAIKAFRQKSKDPGMGAIPVATELGVTNLSDTEQGLQDAFNKLPNQRQAIVLERVNAHSKYLMALQKLSREKMQQIIDEMHGKGHSDVEKISGPGIYAARWQALLDETLITPFIPRGPLRSGKDIKHLRAARRPDAQSAPNTAEMSAAILAQDEPTGPVPPDVSAVTEALGPQFKRIVAYMSRDGLPGDKS
;
A
#
# COMPACT_ATOMS: atom_id res chain seq x y z
N MET A 1 20.01 24.13 -14.86
CA MET A 1 20.04 22.93 -14.00
C MET A 1 20.11 23.34 -12.54
N SER A 2 21.08 24.15 -12.10
CA SER A 2 21.24 24.64 -10.71
C SER A 2 19.96 25.05 -9.95
N ALA A 3 18.95 25.65 -10.59
CA ALA A 3 17.67 25.97 -9.95
C ALA A 3 16.81 24.73 -9.61
N ILE A 4 16.89 23.68 -10.42
CA ILE A 4 16.31 22.35 -10.15
C ILE A 4 17.10 21.68 -9.03
N ASP A 5 18.42 21.74 -9.08
CA ASP A 5 19.30 21.13 -8.08
C ASP A 5 19.17 21.77 -6.69
N TRP A 6 18.81 23.07 -6.64
CA TRP A 6 18.45 23.80 -5.42
C TRP A 6 17.03 23.50 -4.91
N HIS A 7 16.10 23.11 -5.80
CA HIS A 7 14.77 22.64 -5.38
C HIS A 7 14.81 21.17 -4.98
N LEU A 8 15.78 20.40 -5.49
CA LEU A 8 16.35 19.26 -4.81
C LEU A 8 17.24 19.76 -3.64
N ALA A 9 17.62 18.89 -2.70
CA ALA A 9 18.21 19.28 -1.40
C ALA A 9 17.37 20.22 -0.49
N ALA A 10 16.44 21.04 -1.03
CA ALA A 10 15.50 21.85 -0.28
C ALA A 10 14.64 21.03 0.71
N ASP A 11 14.06 21.75 1.67
CA ASP A 11 13.20 21.17 2.70
C ASP A 11 11.78 20.84 2.18
N ARG A 12 11.07 20.02 2.95
CA ARG A 12 9.71 19.58 2.62
C ARG A 12 8.70 20.73 2.49
N ASN A 13 8.82 21.79 3.28
CA ASN A 13 7.90 22.92 3.25
C ASN A 13 8.10 23.73 1.95
N GLN A 14 9.35 23.88 1.51
CA GLN A 14 9.70 24.50 0.23
C GLN A 14 9.19 23.66 -0.95
N HIS A 15 9.39 22.33 -0.92
CA HIS A 15 8.80 21.43 -1.92
C HIS A 15 7.26 21.57 -2.00
N ASP A 16 6.58 21.49 -0.86
CA ASP A 16 5.12 21.59 -0.77
C ASP A 16 4.62 22.99 -1.22
N SER A 17 5.38 24.05 -0.96
CA SER A 17 5.07 25.41 -1.41
C SER A 17 5.14 25.54 -2.93
N VAL A 18 6.24 25.09 -3.56
CA VAL A 18 6.42 25.11 -5.01
C VAL A 18 5.41 24.19 -5.71
N ARG A 19 5.11 23.00 -5.14
CA ARG A 19 4.06 22.10 -5.65
C ARG A 19 2.67 22.75 -5.56
N LYS A 20 2.32 23.39 -4.45
CA LYS A 20 1.05 24.14 -4.31
C LYS A 20 0.96 25.29 -5.33
N LYS A 21 2.08 25.99 -5.60
CA LYS A 21 2.14 27.04 -6.63
C LYS A 21 1.90 26.49 -8.03
N SER A 22 2.58 25.41 -8.41
CA SER A 22 2.37 24.70 -9.69
C SER A 22 0.90 24.28 -9.89
N ILE A 23 0.29 23.66 -8.86
CA ILE A 23 -1.11 23.25 -8.86
C ILE A 23 -2.05 24.45 -9.02
N ARG A 24 -1.93 25.47 -8.15
CA ARG A 24 -2.82 26.64 -8.14
C ARG A 24 -2.76 27.48 -9.41
N GLN A 25 -1.58 27.57 -10.04
CA GLN A 25 -1.37 28.41 -11.22
C GLN A 25 -1.46 27.64 -12.55
N GLN A 26 -1.71 26.32 -12.51
CA GLN A 26 -1.71 25.45 -13.70
C GLN A 26 -0.44 25.60 -14.55
N LYS A 27 0.71 25.66 -13.86
CA LYS A 27 2.03 25.75 -14.47
C LYS A 27 2.83 24.50 -14.18
N SER A 28 3.68 24.11 -15.13
CA SER A 28 4.64 23.04 -14.91
C SER A 28 5.52 23.30 -13.68
N ILE A 29 5.89 22.26 -12.96
CA ILE A 29 6.75 22.35 -11.77
C ILE A 29 8.09 23.04 -12.08
N ILE A 30 8.64 22.85 -13.29
CA ILE A 30 9.85 23.54 -13.75
C ILE A 30 9.67 25.05 -13.78
N ILE A 31 8.53 25.53 -14.28
CA ILE A 31 8.18 26.96 -14.31
C ILE A 31 8.01 27.48 -12.88
N ALA A 32 7.35 26.72 -12.00
CA ALA A 32 7.19 27.10 -10.60
C ALA A 32 8.54 27.18 -9.85
N ILE A 33 9.49 26.29 -10.15
CA ILE A 33 10.87 26.30 -9.63
C ILE A 33 11.62 27.54 -10.15
N PHE A 34 11.63 27.77 -11.47
CA PHE A 34 12.35 28.89 -12.07
C PHE A 34 11.79 30.24 -11.62
N GLU A 35 10.47 30.43 -11.59
CA GLU A 35 9.84 31.64 -11.01
C GLU A 35 10.20 31.87 -9.53
N THR A 36 10.57 30.83 -8.78
CA THR A 36 10.92 30.94 -7.36
C THR A 36 12.41 31.22 -7.15
N LYS A 37 13.29 30.74 -8.04
CA LYS A 37 14.75 30.78 -7.85
C LYS A 37 15.51 31.67 -8.83
N ASN A 38 15.10 31.73 -10.10
CA ASN A 38 15.69 32.61 -11.11
C ASN A 38 14.67 32.87 -12.26
N PRO A 39 13.89 33.95 -12.18
CA PRO A 39 12.88 34.28 -13.19
C PRO A 39 13.43 34.52 -14.60
N GLN A 40 14.68 34.96 -14.75
CA GLN A 40 15.29 35.23 -16.08
C GLN A 40 15.42 33.97 -16.94
N LEU A 41 15.46 32.78 -16.32
CA LEU A 41 15.46 31.51 -17.05
C LEU A 41 14.15 31.21 -17.79
N LEU A 42 13.08 31.99 -17.55
CA LEU A 42 11.79 31.82 -18.21
C LEU A 42 11.73 32.48 -19.58
N GLU A 43 12.49 33.55 -19.80
CA GLU A 43 12.47 34.35 -21.04
C GLU A 43 13.15 33.63 -22.21
N SER A 44 14.05 32.69 -21.92
CA SER A 44 14.82 31.91 -22.91
C SER A 44 14.37 30.44 -23.01
N LEU A 45 13.33 30.01 -22.30
CA LEU A 45 12.96 28.61 -22.20
C LEU A 45 12.08 28.16 -23.38
N THR A 46 12.66 27.40 -24.30
CA THR A 46 11.93 26.70 -25.37
C THR A 46 11.22 25.44 -24.87
N ASP A 47 10.17 24.99 -25.57
CA ASP A 47 9.42 23.76 -25.21
C ASP A 47 10.29 22.50 -25.17
N ARG A 48 11.33 22.42 -26.03
CA ARG A 48 12.30 21.32 -26.01
C ARG A 48 13.16 21.34 -24.73
N GLN A 49 13.62 22.51 -24.31
CA GLN A 49 14.38 22.67 -23.06
C GLN A 49 13.48 22.46 -21.84
N HIS A 50 12.21 22.86 -21.90
CA HIS A 50 11.23 22.61 -20.84
C HIS A 50 10.97 21.11 -20.65
N THR A 51 10.73 20.37 -21.74
CA THR A 51 10.60 18.90 -21.72
C THR A 51 11.85 18.25 -21.15
N ALA A 52 13.05 18.62 -21.63
CA ALA A 52 14.31 18.09 -21.11
C ALA A 52 14.54 18.42 -19.61
N CYS A 53 14.08 19.58 -19.13
CA CYS A 53 14.11 19.91 -17.70
C CYS A 53 13.13 19.07 -16.88
N LEU A 54 11.95 18.74 -17.42
CA LEU A 54 10.99 17.83 -16.78
C LEU A 54 11.57 16.41 -16.65
N ASP A 55 12.16 15.88 -17.71
CA ASP A 55 12.78 14.55 -17.72
C ASP A 55 13.97 14.50 -16.76
N TYR A 56 14.84 15.53 -16.77
CA TYR A 56 15.94 15.67 -15.82
C TYR A 56 15.44 15.71 -14.37
N TYR A 57 14.43 16.52 -14.07
CA TYR A 57 13.85 16.61 -12.72
C TYR A 57 13.25 15.28 -12.25
N ALA A 58 12.54 14.57 -13.14
CA ALA A 58 11.97 13.26 -12.83
C ALA A 58 13.06 12.20 -12.56
N ALA A 59 14.13 12.18 -13.37
CA ALA A 59 15.26 11.29 -13.17
C ALA A 59 16.01 11.58 -11.86
N GLN A 60 16.27 12.87 -11.56
CA GLN A 60 16.94 13.27 -10.32
C GLN A 60 16.09 13.02 -9.07
N LEU A 61 14.77 13.18 -9.14
CA LEU A 61 13.86 12.74 -8.07
C LEU A 61 13.98 11.24 -7.81
N ALA A 62 13.94 10.41 -8.85
CA ALA A 62 14.05 8.96 -8.70
C ALA A 62 15.40 8.51 -8.13
N ILE A 63 16.50 9.22 -8.47
CA ILE A 63 17.82 9.00 -7.87
C ILE A 63 17.81 9.42 -6.39
N ARG A 64 17.38 10.66 -6.08
CA ARG A 64 17.29 11.18 -4.72
C ARG A 64 16.47 10.27 -3.82
N ASP A 65 15.27 9.88 -4.23
CA ASP A 65 14.36 9.08 -3.40
C ASP A 65 14.98 7.71 -3.09
N ARG A 66 15.64 7.07 -4.07
CA ARG A 66 16.40 5.84 -3.86
C ARG A 66 17.55 6.04 -2.87
N GLU A 67 18.33 7.11 -3.02
CA GLU A 67 19.47 7.41 -2.14
C GLU A 67 19.03 7.76 -0.72
N GLN A 68 17.92 8.46 -0.55
CA GLN A 68 17.33 8.78 0.76
C GLN A 68 16.76 7.52 1.43
N ILE A 69 16.09 6.63 0.68
CA ILE A 69 15.64 5.32 1.22
C ILE A 69 16.84 4.49 1.68
N VAL A 70 17.90 4.37 0.86
CA VAL A 70 19.14 3.67 1.26
C VAL A 70 19.83 4.36 2.43
N GLY A 71 19.80 5.70 2.47
CA GLY A 71 20.32 6.51 3.55
C GLY A 71 19.66 6.19 4.89
N VAL A 72 18.33 6.23 4.94
CA VAL A 72 17.53 5.95 6.15
C VAL A 72 17.61 4.47 6.54
N MET A 73 17.43 3.55 5.59
CA MET A 73 17.29 2.11 5.84
C MET A 73 18.62 1.37 6.07
N CYS A 74 19.75 1.88 5.57
CA CYS A 74 21.00 1.12 5.53
C CYS A 74 22.27 1.94 5.87
N ARG A 75 22.15 3.26 6.08
CA ARG A 75 23.30 4.15 6.35
C ARG A 75 23.00 5.21 7.41
N SER A 76 21.90 5.05 8.16
CA SER A 76 21.60 5.93 9.27
C SER A 76 22.62 5.71 10.39
N SER A 77 22.96 6.77 11.11
CA SER A 77 23.76 6.70 12.32
C SER A 77 22.97 7.36 13.44
N PRO A 78 22.49 6.60 14.45
CA PRO A 78 22.61 5.15 14.59
C PRO A 78 21.84 4.36 13.50
N ASP A 79 22.25 3.11 13.25
CA ASP A 79 21.54 2.18 12.36
C ASP A 79 20.30 1.61 13.06
N LEU A 80 19.24 2.42 13.08
CA LEU A 80 17.96 2.07 13.69
C LEU A 80 17.31 0.86 13.02
N THR A 81 17.54 0.64 11.72
CA THR A 81 16.90 -0.45 10.98
C THR A 81 17.47 -1.79 11.41
N THR A 82 18.80 -1.91 11.44
CA THR A 82 19.47 -3.12 11.94
C THR A 82 19.22 -3.31 13.43
N ALA A 83 19.22 -2.24 14.24
CA ALA A 83 18.89 -2.32 15.66
C ALA A 83 17.50 -2.91 15.90
N ILE A 84 16.45 -2.37 15.26
CA ILE A 84 15.07 -2.88 15.38
C ILE A 84 14.97 -4.35 14.94
N VAL A 85 15.64 -4.73 13.85
CA VAL A 85 15.66 -6.13 13.38
C VAL A 85 16.33 -7.05 14.40
N LEU A 86 17.47 -6.64 14.97
CA LEU A 86 18.18 -7.41 15.99
C LEU A 86 17.41 -7.49 17.32
N GLU A 87 16.71 -6.43 17.73
CA GLU A 87 15.84 -6.42 18.90
C GLU A 87 14.65 -7.36 18.73
N VAL A 88 13.99 -7.34 17.57
CA VAL A 88 12.90 -8.28 17.24
C VAL A 88 13.40 -9.73 17.21
N LEU A 89 14.57 -9.98 16.62
CA LEU A 89 15.19 -11.32 16.62
C LEU A 89 15.60 -11.76 18.03
N GLY A 90 16.13 -10.84 18.86
CA GLY A 90 16.48 -11.10 20.26
C GLY A 90 15.26 -11.40 21.14
N ALA A 91 14.15 -10.69 20.93
CA ALA A 91 12.88 -10.98 21.60
C ALA A 91 12.30 -12.35 21.22
N LEU A 92 12.55 -12.82 19.98
CA LEU A 92 12.13 -14.12 19.48
C LEU A 92 13.15 -15.25 19.75
N ASP A 93 14.40 -14.95 20.11
CA ASP A 93 15.48 -15.94 20.27
C ASP A 93 15.12 -17.11 21.21
N PRO A 94 14.48 -16.91 22.39
CA PRO A 94 14.04 -18.03 23.24
C PRO A 94 13.06 -18.96 22.52
N MET A 95 12.17 -18.41 21.71
CA MET A 95 11.15 -19.15 20.95
C MET A 95 11.80 -19.89 19.77
N ILE A 96 12.74 -19.23 19.07
CA ILE A 96 13.54 -19.82 17.99
C ILE A 96 14.33 -21.02 18.52
N ARG A 97 14.97 -20.92 19.69
CA ARG A 97 15.68 -22.03 20.34
C ARG A 97 14.77 -23.20 20.69
N VAL A 98 13.57 -22.93 21.21
CA VAL A 98 12.57 -23.97 21.51
C VAL A 98 12.13 -24.70 20.24
N VAL A 99 11.87 -23.98 19.14
CA VAL A 99 11.53 -24.61 17.86
C VAL A 99 12.70 -25.40 17.30
N HIS A 100 13.91 -24.83 17.24
CA HIS A 100 15.12 -25.51 16.74
C HIS A 100 15.45 -26.78 17.54
N LYS A 101 15.15 -26.84 18.83
CA LYS A 101 15.40 -28.02 19.67
C LYS A 101 14.41 -29.16 19.38
N ASN A 102 13.14 -28.84 19.12
CA ASN A 102 12.06 -29.83 19.12
C ASN A 102 11.40 -30.07 17.74
N VAL A 103 11.79 -29.31 16.71
CA VAL A 103 11.28 -29.41 15.34
C VAL A 103 12.45 -29.55 14.37
N ASP A 104 12.37 -30.50 13.43
CA ASP A 104 13.37 -30.67 12.37
C ASP A 104 13.29 -29.52 11.35
N LEU A 105 14.02 -28.45 11.62
CA LEU A 105 14.10 -27.30 10.72
C LEU A 105 14.68 -27.66 9.35
N ARG A 106 15.52 -28.70 9.22
CA ARG A 106 16.09 -29.11 7.92
C ARG A 106 14.99 -29.65 7.01
N LYS A 107 14.13 -30.54 7.53
CA LYS A 107 12.93 -31.05 6.85
C LYS A 107 12.05 -29.90 6.33
N HIS A 108 11.80 -28.89 7.17
CA HIS A 108 10.92 -27.77 6.79
C HIS A 108 11.61 -26.75 5.86
N LEU A 109 12.92 -26.53 5.97
CA LEU A 109 13.67 -25.71 5.00
C LEU A 109 13.64 -26.34 3.60
N SER A 110 13.86 -27.65 3.47
CA SER A 110 13.71 -28.34 2.19
C SER A 110 12.26 -28.35 1.67
N ALA A 111 11.25 -28.37 2.56
CA ALA A 111 9.86 -28.17 2.17
C ALA A 111 9.59 -26.76 1.62
N ILE A 112 10.17 -25.71 2.24
CA ILE A 112 10.10 -24.33 1.75
C ILE A 112 10.81 -24.18 0.41
N GLU A 113 11.99 -24.78 0.22
CA GLU A 113 12.72 -24.79 -1.05
C GLU A 113 11.91 -25.44 -2.19
N SER A 114 11.27 -26.58 -1.91
CA SER A 114 10.35 -27.25 -2.83
C SER A 114 9.15 -26.37 -3.18
N PHE A 115 8.51 -25.74 -2.17
CA PHE A 115 7.42 -24.80 -2.39
C PHE A 115 7.84 -23.57 -3.22
N LEU A 116 9.00 -22.98 -2.92
CA LEU A 116 9.53 -21.84 -3.68
C LEU A 116 9.84 -22.22 -5.13
N THR A 117 10.38 -23.41 -5.35
CA THR A 117 10.61 -23.97 -6.69
C THR A 117 9.30 -24.09 -7.47
N ASP A 118 8.24 -24.58 -6.83
CA ASP A 118 6.91 -24.68 -7.41
C ASP A 118 6.22 -23.31 -7.60
N PHE A 119 6.41 -22.37 -6.68
CA PHE A 119 5.95 -20.99 -6.81
C PHE A 119 6.60 -20.30 -8.02
N ILE A 120 7.92 -20.44 -8.19
CA ILE A 120 8.66 -19.91 -9.34
C ILE A 120 8.14 -20.51 -10.65
N LYS A 121 7.83 -21.82 -10.69
CA LYS A 121 7.18 -22.45 -11.86
C LYS A 121 5.79 -21.86 -12.14
N THR A 122 4.98 -21.63 -11.11
CA THR A 122 3.65 -21.01 -11.25
C THR A 122 3.72 -19.56 -11.73
N THR A 123 4.76 -18.80 -11.35
CA THR A 123 4.98 -17.42 -11.82
C THR A 123 5.55 -17.31 -13.24
N LYS A 124 5.88 -18.43 -13.91
CA LYS A 124 6.32 -18.40 -15.31
C LYS A 124 5.10 -18.44 -16.24
N PRO A 125 5.03 -17.60 -17.29
CA PRO A 125 3.93 -17.65 -18.24
C PRO A 125 3.95 -19.00 -18.96
N LYS A 126 2.80 -19.65 -19.04
CA LYS A 126 2.62 -20.94 -19.71
C LYS A 126 2.21 -20.68 -21.16
N MET A 127 2.76 -21.40 -22.13
CA MET A 127 2.15 -21.45 -23.46
C MET A 127 0.83 -22.20 -23.37
N ARG A 128 -0.18 -21.76 -24.12
CA ARG A 128 -1.48 -22.43 -24.21
C ARG A 128 -1.34 -23.64 -25.14
N ASP A 129 -1.80 -24.82 -24.70
CA ASP A 129 -1.71 -26.02 -25.53
C ASP A 129 -2.36 -25.80 -26.91
N ASN A 130 -1.60 -26.07 -27.97
CA ASN A 130 -1.94 -25.88 -29.39
C ASN A 130 -2.12 -24.42 -29.89
N SER A 131 -1.58 -23.41 -29.22
CA SER A 131 -1.46 -22.06 -29.80
C SER A 131 -0.22 -21.32 -29.31
N SER A 132 0.40 -20.50 -30.16
CA SER A 132 1.55 -19.64 -29.77
C SER A 132 1.18 -18.49 -28.80
N GLU A 133 -0.06 -18.45 -28.32
CA GLU A 133 -0.53 -17.49 -27.33
C GLU A 133 -0.08 -17.91 -25.92
N LEU A 134 0.42 -16.94 -25.15
CA LEU A 134 0.80 -17.12 -23.76
C LEU A 134 -0.44 -17.01 -22.87
N ARG A 135 -0.72 -18.07 -22.09
CA ARG A 135 -1.75 -18.06 -21.06
C ARG A 135 -1.35 -17.11 -19.93
N LEU A 136 -2.21 -16.14 -19.63
CA LEU A 136 -2.01 -15.23 -18.51
C LEU A 136 -2.05 -15.99 -17.17
N ILE A 137 -1.22 -15.57 -16.22
CA ILE A 137 -1.14 -16.17 -14.89
C ILE A 137 -2.36 -15.69 -14.09
N ALA A 138 -3.28 -16.59 -13.75
CA ALA A 138 -4.51 -16.25 -13.04
C ALA A 138 -4.38 -16.50 -11.53
N VAL A 139 -5.27 -15.88 -10.74
CA VAL A 139 -5.42 -16.15 -9.30
C VAL A 139 -5.61 -17.65 -9.02
N LYS A 140 -6.34 -18.35 -9.92
CA LYS A 140 -6.54 -19.81 -9.85
C LYS A 140 -5.24 -20.60 -9.84
N ASP A 141 -4.22 -20.24 -10.62
CA ASP A 141 -2.94 -20.97 -10.63
C ASP A 141 -2.22 -20.89 -9.26
N PHE A 142 -2.39 -19.78 -8.52
CA PHE A 142 -1.89 -19.65 -7.14
C PHE A 142 -2.76 -20.42 -6.13
N VAL A 143 -4.08 -20.46 -6.30
CA VAL A 143 -4.97 -21.27 -5.44
C VAL A 143 -4.67 -22.76 -5.60
N GLU A 144 -4.45 -23.24 -6.83
CA GLU A 144 -4.04 -24.61 -7.12
C GLU A 144 -2.65 -24.93 -6.54
N LEU A 145 -1.69 -24.01 -6.66
CA LEU A 145 -0.37 -24.13 -6.02
C LEU A 145 -0.48 -24.31 -4.50
N LEU A 146 -1.30 -23.50 -3.84
CA LEU A 146 -1.55 -23.60 -2.39
C LEU A 146 -2.27 -24.91 -2.04
N HIS A 147 -3.25 -25.34 -2.84
CA HIS A 147 -3.98 -26.57 -2.58
C HIS A 147 -3.08 -27.82 -2.73
N ARG A 148 -2.19 -27.85 -3.72
CA ARG A 148 -1.17 -28.91 -3.89
C ARG A 148 -0.21 -28.95 -2.70
N ASN A 149 0.25 -27.79 -2.24
CA ASN A 149 1.29 -27.69 -1.21
C ASN A 149 0.77 -27.58 0.25
N ARG A 150 -0.56 -27.58 0.47
CA ARG A 150 -1.17 -27.45 1.82
C ARG A 150 -0.62 -28.44 2.84
N HIS A 151 -0.22 -29.62 2.38
CA HIS A 151 0.32 -30.70 3.22
C HIS A 151 1.63 -30.28 3.91
N LEU A 152 2.48 -29.46 3.26
CA LEU A 152 3.72 -28.95 3.85
C LEU A 152 3.44 -28.08 5.08
N LEU A 153 2.43 -27.21 5.00
CA LEU A 153 1.96 -26.39 6.12
C LEU A 153 1.37 -27.26 7.24
N TYR A 154 0.53 -28.25 6.91
CA TYR A 154 -0.06 -29.13 7.92
C TYR A 154 1.00 -29.99 8.63
N THR A 155 2.03 -30.48 7.93
CA THR A 155 3.16 -31.17 8.54
C THR A 155 3.95 -30.25 9.48
N TYR A 156 4.26 -29.02 9.06
CA TYR A 156 4.92 -28.05 9.95
C TYR A 156 4.08 -27.72 11.19
N LEU A 157 2.78 -27.43 11.02
CA LEU A 157 1.88 -27.13 12.14
C LEU A 157 1.73 -28.30 13.09
N HIS A 158 1.69 -29.53 12.58
CA HIS A 158 1.67 -30.75 13.40
C HIS A 158 2.96 -30.88 14.23
N ASP A 159 4.12 -30.83 13.57
CA ASP A 159 5.42 -31.05 14.21
C ASP A 159 5.73 -29.94 15.23
N PHE A 160 5.35 -28.68 14.93
CA PHE A 160 5.38 -27.57 15.88
C PHE A 160 4.41 -27.76 17.07
N CYS A 161 3.15 -28.16 16.82
CA CYS A 161 2.14 -28.28 17.89
C CYS A 161 2.36 -29.50 18.81
N SER A 162 3.08 -30.52 18.33
CA SER A 162 3.46 -31.71 19.09
C SER A 162 4.82 -31.54 19.78
N GLY A 163 5.82 -30.95 19.10
CA GLY A 163 7.14 -30.70 19.66
C GLY A 163 7.25 -29.47 20.57
N CYS A 164 6.36 -28.48 20.44
CA CYS A 164 6.41 -27.23 21.21
C CYS A 164 5.03 -26.89 21.85
N PRO A 165 4.48 -27.73 22.74
CA PRO A 165 3.15 -27.52 23.32
C PRO A 165 3.01 -26.21 24.10
N ASP A 166 4.01 -25.83 24.90
CA ASP A 166 3.99 -24.60 25.69
C ASP A 166 3.96 -23.36 24.79
N LEU A 167 4.74 -23.38 23.70
CA LEU A 167 4.82 -22.31 22.72
C LEU A 167 3.53 -22.21 21.90
N ARG A 168 2.96 -23.35 21.50
CA ARG A 168 1.64 -23.45 20.87
C ARG A 168 0.57 -22.79 21.73
N ASP A 169 0.53 -23.08 23.02
CA ASP A 169 -0.53 -22.56 23.90
C ASP A 169 -0.29 -21.10 24.29
N THR A 170 0.97 -20.67 24.42
CA THR A 170 1.36 -19.25 24.51
C THR A 170 0.83 -18.45 23.32
N TRP A 171 1.10 -18.91 22.09
CA TRP A 171 0.59 -18.26 20.87
C TRP A 171 -0.93 -18.32 20.77
N ARG A 172 -1.54 -19.44 21.16
CA ARG A 172 -3.00 -19.62 21.16
C ARG A 172 -3.67 -18.58 22.06
N ASP A 173 -3.13 -18.37 23.26
CA ASP A 173 -3.72 -17.45 24.24
C ASP A 173 -3.40 -15.99 23.93
N TRP A 174 -2.21 -15.70 23.40
CA TRP A 174 -1.92 -14.40 22.78
C TRP A 174 -2.92 -14.09 21.64
N MET A 175 -3.15 -15.03 20.71
CA MET A 175 -4.12 -14.85 19.61
C MET A 175 -5.54 -14.61 20.13
N LYS A 176 -6.01 -15.37 21.12
CA LYS A 176 -7.32 -15.14 21.76
C LYS A 176 -7.42 -13.73 22.33
N ASN A 177 -6.36 -13.23 22.97
CA ASN A 177 -6.35 -11.90 23.59
C ASN A 177 -6.21 -10.77 22.56
N ALA A 178 -5.40 -10.95 21.52
CA ALA A 178 -5.32 -10.03 20.38
C ALA A 178 -6.69 -9.90 19.68
N ILE A 179 -7.39 -11.01 19.46
CA ILE A 179 -8.76 -10.99 18.89
C ILE A 179 -9.73 -10.20 19.79
N LYS A 180 -9.60 -10.24 21.13
CA LYS A 180 -10.41 -9.40 22.02
C LYS A 180 -10.12 -7.90 21.83
N ALA A 181 -8.86 -7.52 21.59
CA ALA A 181 -8.47 -6.13 21.36
C ALA A 181 -8.98 -5.59 20.00
N PHE A 182 -9.02 -6.42 18.96
CA PHE A 182 -9.55 -6.04 17.64
C PHE A 182 -11.06 -6.24 17.48
N ARG A 183 -11.71 -7.02 18.36
CA ARG A 183 -13.17 -7.14 18.39
C ARG A 183 -13.75 -5.84 18.92
N GLN A 184 -14.35 -5.04 18.03
CA GLN A 184 -15.22 -3.93 18.41
C GLN A 184 -16.20 -4.40 19.49
N LYS A 185 -16.28 -3.68 20.61
CA LYS A 185 -17.39 -3.85 21.55
C LYS A 185 -18.67 -3.50 20.82
N SER A 186 -19.43 -4.51 20.39
CA SER A 186 -20.83 -4.34 20.07
C SER A 186 -21.47 -3.65 21.26
N LYS A 187 -22.08 -2.47 21.04
CA LYS A 187 -22.82 -1.75 22.08
C LYS A 187 -24.06 -2.58 22.44
N ASP A 188 -23.89 -3.52 23.35
CA ASP A 188 -25.00 -4.16 24.06
C ASP A 188 -25.53 -3.13 25.08
N PRO A 189 -26.77 -2.62 24.94
CA PRO A 189 -27.27 -1.51 25.73
C PRO A 189 -27.78 -1.95 27.12
N GLY A 190 -27.04 -2.84 27.80
CA GLY A 190 -27.59 -3.62 28.92
C GLY A 190 -26.73 -3.82 30.17
N MET A 191 -25.39 -3.64 30.13
CA MET A 191 -24.55 -3.85 31.32
C MET A 191 -23.52 -2.73 31.53
N GLY A 192 -23.54 -2.18 32.75
CA GLY A 192 -22.70 -1.07 33.17
C GLY A 192 -21.21 -1.36 33.04
N ALA A 193 -20.47 -0.40 32.49
CA ALA A 193 -19.04 -0.54 32.29
C ALA A 193 -18.29 -0.52 33.64
N ILE A 194 -17.82 -1.70 34.08
CA ILE A 194 -16.70 -1.78 35.02
C ILE A 194 -15.40 -1.61 34.21
N PRO A 195 -14.58 -0.57 34.47
CA PRO A 195 -13.33 -0.37 33.76
C PRO A 195 -12.27 -1.32 34.33
N VAL A 196 -12.20 -2.55 33.79
CA VAL A 196 -11.05 -3.43 34.00
C VAL A 196 -9.89 -2.90 33.15
N ALA A 197 -9.03 -2.10 33.78
CA ALA A 197 -7.72 -1.76 33.23
C ALA A 197 -6.98 -3.07 32.94
N THR A 198 -6.66 -3.32 31.68
CA THR A 198 -5.88 -4.49 31.27
C THR A 198 -4.48 -3.99 30.92
N GLU A 199 -3.44 -4.55 31.55
CA GLU A 199 -2.06 -4.04 31.59
C GLU A 199 -1.28 -4.08 30.26
N LEU A 200 -1.98 -4.29 29.14
CA LEU A 200 -1.45 -4.17 27.79
C LEU A 200 -2.12 -2.97 27.12
N GLY A 201 -1.43 -1.83 27.14
CA GLY A 201 -1.95 -0.50 26.75
C GLY A 201 -2.34 -0.38 25.28
N VAL A 202 -3.53 -0.88 24.93
CA VAL A 202 -4.13 -0.78 23.60
C VAL A 202 -5.47 -0.04 23.68
N THR A 203 -5.42 1.25 24.04
CA THR A 203 -6.60 2.17 24.05
C THR A 203 -6.86 2.80 22.67
N ASN A 204 -5.87 2.71 21.78
CA ASN A 204 -5.70 3.48 20.55
C ASN A 204 -6.91 3.62 19.61
N LEU A 205 -7.79 2.62 19.48
CA LEU A 205 -8.94 2.70 18.57
C LEU A 205 -10.08 3.56 19.13
N SER A 206 -10.30 3.55 20.44
CA SER A 206 -11.32 4.38 21.09
C SER A 206 -10.91 5.84 21.12
N ASP A 207 -9.62 6.10 21.35
CA ASP A 207 -9.08 7.47 21.46
C ASP A 207 -9.05 8.18 20.10
N THR A 208 -8.82 7.44 19.01
CA THR A 208 -8.93 7.96 17.63
C THR A 208 -10.37 8.27 17.24
N GLU A 209 -11.31 7.38 17.57
CA GLU A 209 -12.74 7.59 17.30
C GLU A 209 -13.25 8.84 18.04
N GLN A 210 -12.95 8.96 19.35
CA GLN A 210 -13.32 10.12 20.14
C GLN A 210 -12.68 11.42 19.62
N GLY A 211 -11.37 11.40 19.32
CA GLY A 211 -10.67 12.57 18.80
C GLY A 211 -11.19 13.06 17.44
N LEU A 212 -11.69 12.13 16.59
CA LEU A 212 -12.37 12.45 15.34
C LEU A 212 -13.79 12.96 15.54
N GLN A 213 -14.55 12.41 16.50
CA GLN A 213 -15.87 12.91 16.85
C GLN A 213 -15.79 14.34 17.41
N ASP A 214 -14.81 14.62 18.26
CA ASP A 214 -14.53 15.96 18.79
C ASP A 214 -14.09 16.94 17.69
N ALA A 215 -13.36 16.46 16.67
CA ALA A 215 -13.02 17.24 15.48
C ALA A 215 -14.27 17.64 14.69
N PHE A 216 -15.16 16.68 14.45
CA PHE A 216 -16.42 16.90 13.73
C PHE A 216 -17.34 17.86 14.49
N ASN A 217 -17.52 17.67 15.79
CA ASN A 217 -18.37 18.51 16.64
C ASN A 217 -17.91 19.99 16.69
N LYS A 218 -16.62 20.27 16.44
CA LYS A 218 -16.05 21.62 16.38
C LYS A 218 -16.26 22.32 15.02
N LEU A 219 -16.71 21.61 13.98
CA LEU A 219 -17.04 22.23 12.70
C LEU A 219 -18.36 23.00 12.78
N PRO A 220 -18.55 24.08 12.01
CA PRO A 220 -19.86 24.74 11.89
C PRO A 220 -20.93 23.80 11.33
N ASN A 221 -22.17 23.91 11.80
CA ASN A 221 -23.29 23.01 11.44
C ASN A 221 -23.46 22.79 9.92
N GLN A 222 -23.28 23.84 9.11
CA GLN A 222 -23.33 23.75 7.64
C GLN A 222 -22.20 22.86 7.07
N ARG A 223 -20.98 22.95 7.61
CA ARG A 223 -19.86 22.09 7.24
C ARG A 223 -20.02 20.66 7.78
N GLN A 224 -20.58 20.50 8.99
CA GLN A 224 -20.93 19.18 9.54
C GLN A 224 -21.87 18.42 8.60
N ALA A 225 -22.94 19.07 8.11
CA ALA A 225 -23.88 18.44 7.18
C ALA A 225 -23.21 17.95 5.89
N ILE A 226 -22.39 18.79 5.25
CA ILE A 226 -21.63 18.43 4.03
C ILE A 226 -20.66 17.28 4.31
N VAL A 227 -19.90 17.33 5.41
CA VAL A 227 -18.96 16.27 5.79
C VAL A 227 -19.70 14.96 6.04
N LEU A 228 -20.83 14.99 6.76
CA LEU A 228 -21.64 13.81 7.06
C LEU A 228 -22.24 13.19 5.79
N GLU A 229 -22.73 14.00 4.85
CA GLU A 229 -23.21 13.54 3.54
C GLU A 229 -22.12 12.79 2.78
N ARG A 230 -20.92 13.38 2.66
CA ARG A 230 -19.77 12.77 1.96
C ARG A 230 -19.25 11.51 2.66
N VAL A 231 -19.19 11.50 3.99
CA VAL A 231 -18.84 10.31 4.79
C VAL A 231 -19.86 9.18 4.58
N ASN A 232 -21.16 9.50 4.58
CA ASN A 232 -22.22 8.52 4.33
C ASN A 232 -22.19 7.98 2.89
N ALA A 233 -21.92 8.83 1.90
CA ALA A 233 -21.70 8.41 0.51
C ALA A 233 -20.50 7.47 0.39
N HIS A 234 -19.38 7.79 1.05
CA HIS A 234 -18.18 6.94 1.07
C HIS A 234 -18.41 5.62 1.81
N SER A 235 -19.18 5.62 2.90
CA SER A 235 -19.58 4.40 3.62
C SER A 235 -20.41 3.47 2.73
N LYS A 236 -21.43 4.01 2.03
CA LYS A 236 -22.23 3.26 1.04
C LYS A 236 -21.36 2.70 -0.09
N TYR A 237 -20.41 3.48 -0.59
CA TYR A 237 -19.43 3.05 -1.58
C TYR A 237 -18.58 1.86 -1.08
N LEU A 238 -18.02 1.94 0.14
CA LEU A 238 -17.25 0.84 0.73
C LEU A 238 -18.09 -0.43 0.95
N MET A 239 -19.36 -0.30 1.35
CA MET A 239 -20.29 -1.43 1.44
C MET A 239 -20.56 -2.07 0.07
N ALA A 240 -20.73 -1.26 -0.98
CA ALA A 240 -20.91 -1.75 -2.35
C ALA A 240 -19.65 -2.49 -2.85
N LEU A 241 -18.44 -1.95 -2.61
CA LEU A 241 -17.19 -2.65 -2.92
C LEU A 241 -17.09 -3.99 -2.18
N GLN A 242 -17.41 -4.00 -0.88
CA GLN A 242 -17.34 -5.21 -0.06
C GLN A 242 -18.36 -6.28 -0.51
N LYS A 243 -19.56 -5.86 -0.94
CA LYS A 243 -20.56 -6.73 -1.54
C LYS A 243 -20.03 -7.35 -2.85
N LEU A 244 -19.57 -6.52 -3.79
CA LEU A 244 -19.04 -6.98 -5.08
C LEU A 244 -17.78 -7.85 -4.92
N SER A 245 -16.95 -7.59 -3.90
CA SER A 245 -15.81 -8.46 -3.54
C SER A 245 -16.25 -9.85 -3.12
N ARG A 246 -17.31 -9.95 -2.30
CA ARG A 246 -17.86 -11.24 -1.85
C ARG A 246 -18.53 -11.99 -2.99
N GLU A 247 -19.28 -11.30 -3.83
CA GLU A 247 -19.95 -11.89 -5.00
C GLU A 247 -18.92 -12.46 -6.00
N LYS A 248 -17.88 -11.69 -6.37
CA LYS A 248 -16.79 -12.19 -7.22
C LYS A 248 -16.03 -13.36 -6.58
N MET A 249 -15.76 -13.30 -5.26
CA MET A 249 -15.10 -14.40 -4.56
C MET A 249 -15.95 -15.68 -4.53
N GLN A 250 -17.26 -15.56 -4.32
CA GLN A 250 -18.19 -16.69 -4.33
C GLN A 250 -18.30 -17.28 -5.75
N GLN A 251 -18.39 -16.46 -6.79
CA GLN A 251 -18.35 -16.91 -8.19
C GLN A 251 -17.08 -17.73 -8.51
N ILE A 252 -15.90 -17.25 -8.10
CA ILE A 252 -14.64 -18.00 -8.26
C ILE A 252 -14.70 -19.35 -7.54
N ILE A 253 -15.25 -19.38 -6.31
CA ILE A 253 -15.41 -20.62 -5.54
C ILE A 253 -16.39 -21.58 -6.23
N ASP A 254 -17.53 -21.09 -6.71
CA ASP A 254 -18.57 -21.90 -7.33
C ASP A 254 -18.09 -22.49 -8.67
N GLU A 255 -17.40 -21.69 -9.51
CA GLU A 255 -16.78 -22.13 -10.76
C GLU A 255 -15.56 -23.03 -10.56
N MET A 256 -14.87 -22.96 -9.40
CA MET A 256 -13.86 -23.96 -9.06
C MET A 256 -14.46 -25.34 -8.78
N HIS A 257 -15.73 -25.42 -8.36
CA HIS A 257 -16.44 -26.67 -8.12
C HIS A 257 -17.27 -27.13 -9.34
N GLY A 258 -17.77 -26.20 -10.17
CA GLY A 258 -18.49 -26.46 -11.42
C GLY A 258 -17.58 -26.50 -12.65
N LYS A 259 -17.43 -27.67 -13.28
CA LYS A 259 -16.50 -27.89 -14.41
C LYS A 259 -16.65 -26.87 -15.57
N GLY A 260 -15.65 -26.02 -15.76
CA GLY A 260 -15.44 -25.21 -16.97
C GLY A 260 -14.05 -24.59 -17.01
N HIS A 261 -13.25 -24.85 -18.05
CA HIS A 261 -11.85 -24.36 -18.11
C HIS A 261 -11.71 -23.03 -18.88
N SER A 262 -12.79 -22.53 -19.51
CA SER A 262 -12.80 -21.43 -20.47
C SER A 262 -13.15 -20.06 -19.90
N ASP A 263 -13.96 -19.98 -18.83
CA ASP A 263 -14.53 -18.69 -18.39
C ASP A 263 -13.81 -18.05 -17.20
N VAL A 264 -13.04 -18.84 -16.43
CA VAL A 264 -12.23 -18.33 -15.30
C VAL A 264 -11.19 -17.28 -15.74
N GLU A 265 -10.73 -17.30 -17.00
CA GLU A 265 -9.84 -16.25 -17.53
C GLU A 265 -10.51 -14.86 -17.56
N LYS A 266 -11.83 -14.78 -17.76
CA LYS A 266 -12.58 -13.50 -17.74
C LYS A 266 -12.76 -12.92 -16.33
N ILE A 267 -12.50 -13.72 -15.29
CA ILE A 267 -12.64 -13.32 -13.88
C ILE A 267 -11.29 -12.87 -13.30
N SER A 268 -10.20 -13.02 -14.06
CA SER A 268 -8.83 -12.70 -13.66
C SER A 268 -8.51 -11.20 -13.70
N GLY A 269 -9.25 -10.39 -12.95
CA GLY A 269 -8.88 -9.00 -12.61
C GLY A 269 -8.27 -8.89 -11.20
N PRO A 270 -7.53 -7.83 -10.88
CA PRO A 270 -7.14 -7.49 -9.52
C PRO A 270 -8.38 -7.42 -8.64
N GLY A 271 -8.32 -8.04 -7.45
CA GLY A 271 -9.42 -7.98 -6.48
C GLY A 271 -9.83 -6.52 -6.22
N ILE A 272 -11.10 -6.26 -5.91
CA ILE A 272 -11.67 -4.90 -5.98
C ILE A 272 -10.93 -3.82 -5.17
N TYR A 273 -10.19 -4.21 -4.13
CA TYR A 273 -9.31 -3.31 -3.37
C TYR A 273 -8.07 -2.87 -4.16
N ALA A 274 -7.51 -3.70 -5.04
CA ALA A 274 -6.44 -3.32 -5.95
C ALA A 274 -6.95 -2.35 -7.04
N ALA A 275 -8.20 -2.50 -7.50
CA ALA A 275 -8.84 -1.47 -8.34
C ALA A 275 -8.97 -0.13 -7.60
N ARG A 276 -9.24 -0.14 -6.28
CA ARG A 276 -9.19 1.08 -5.44
C ARG A 276 -7.77 1.63 -5.30
N TRP A 277 -6.74 0.80 -5.15
CA TRP A 277 -5.34 1.24 -5.17
C TRP A 277 -5.00 1.92 -6.50
N GLN A 278 -5.42 1.33 -7.62
CA GLN A 278 -5.25 1.93 -8.94
C GLN A 278 -6.00 3.26 -9.06
N ALA A 279 -7.23 3.37 -8.56
CA ALA A 279 -7.98 4.64 -8.56
C ALA A 279 -7.25 5.76 -7.78
N LEU A 280 -6.64 5.45 -6.62
CA LEU A 280 -5.83 6.41 -5.86
C LEU A 280 -4.56 6.85 -6.60
N LEU A 281 -3.92 5.93 -7.34
CA LEU A 281 -2.82 6.28 -8.24
C LEU A 281 -3.31 7.16 -9.39
N ASP A 282 -4.43 6.77 -10.03
CA ASP A 282 -5.04 7.45 -11.15
C ASP A 282 -5.45 8.90 -10.79
N GLU A 283 -6.01 9.13 -9.60
CA GLU A 283 -6.37 10.46 -9.07
C GLU A 283 -5.16 11.33 -8.66
N THR A 284 -3.95 10.77 -8.56
CA THR A 284 -2.79 11.51 -8.04
C THR A 284 -2.38 12.63 -9.00
N LEU A 285 -2.47 13.89 -8.55
CA LEU A 285 -2.14 15.06 -9.36
C LEU A 285 -0.64 15.17 -9.70
N ILE A 286 -0.38 15.31 -11.00
CA ILE A 286 0.92 15.42 -11.66
C ILE A 286 1.05 16.79 -12.36
N THR A 287 2.28 17.29 -12.42
CA THR A 287 2.62 18.53 -13.14
C THR A 287 2.12 18.52 -14.60
N PRO A 288 1.64 19.68 -15.11
CA PRO A 288 1.42 19.88 -16.54
C PRO A 288 2.64 19.46 -17.36
N PHE A 289 2.37 18.89 -18.55
CA PHE A 289 3.40 18.45 -19.50
C PHE A 289 4.05 19.64 -20.21
N ILE A 290 3.26 20.64 -20.57
CA ILE A 290 3.70 21.91 -21.19
C ILE A 290 3.90 23.01 -20.12
N PRO A 291 4.62 24.12 -20.42
CA PRO A 291 4.94 25.16 -19.44
C PRO A 291 3.74 25.70 -18.65
N ARG A 292 2.60 25.94 -19.33
CA ARG A 292 1.30 26.30 -18.74
C ARG A 292 0.23 25.44 -19.41
N GLY A 293 -0.63 24.80 -18.63
CA GLY A 293 -1.63 23.88 -19.15
C GLY A 293 -2.35 23.09 -18.06
N PRO A 294 -3.31 22.23 -18.41
CA PRO A 294 -4.06 21.44 -17.45
C PRO A 294 -3.14 20.58 -16.59
N LEU A 295 -3.53 20.42 -15.31
CA LEU A 295 -2.91 19.43 -14.45
C LEU A 295 -3.14 18.04 -15.03
N ARG A 296 -2.13 17.19 -14.92
CA ARG A 296 -2.27 15.76 -15.24
C ARG A 296 -2.59 14.98 -13.97
N SER A 297 -2.99 13.75 -14.17
CA SER A 297 -3.33 12.75 -13.17
C SER A 297 -2.49 11.50 -13.41
N GLY A 298 -2.47 10.55 -12.47
CA GLY A 298 -1.81 9.25 -12.70
C GLY A 298 -2.43 8.49 -13.87
N LYS A 299 -3.74 8.69 -14.10
CA LYS A 299 -4.47 8.09 -15.23
C LYS A 299 -3.84 8.48 -16.58
N ASP A 300 -3.43 9.75 -16.72
CA ASP A 300 -2.85 10.30 -17.95
C ASP A 300 -1.44 9.77 -18.26
N ILE A 301 -0.82 9.04 -17.32
CA ILE A 301 0.52 8.44 -17.48
C ILE A 301 0.54 6.92 -17.25
N LYS A 302 -0.61 6.26 -17.04
CA LYS A 302 -0.72 4.83 -16.68
C LYS A 302 0.02 3.88 -17.63
N HIS A 303 0.19 4.28 -18.89
CA HIS A 303 0.86 3.50 -19.94
C HIS A 303 2.32 3.93 -20.21
N LEU A 304 2.81 4.99 -19.55
CA LEU A 304 4.16 5.51 -19.73
C LEU A 304 5.08 4.98 -18.63
N ARG A 305 6.08 4.16 -19.00
CA ARG A 305 7.13 3.75 -18.05
C ARG A 305 7.94 4.98 -17.64
N ALA A 306 8.05 5.21 -16.32
CA ALA A 306 9.10 6.06 -15.78
C ALA A 306 10.46 5.55 -16.26
N ALA A 307 11.37 6.47 -16.64
CA ALA A 307 12.68 6.13 -17.18
C ALA A 307 13.51 5.31 -16.19
N ARG A 308 13.50 3.98 -16.36
CA ARG A 308 14.36 3.06 -15.62
C ARG A 308 15.73 3.03 -16.29
N ARG A 309 16.74 2.55 -15.56
CA ARG A 309 18.09 2.29 -16.09
C ARG A 309 18.05 1.59 -17.46
N PRO A 310 18.91 2.00 -18.43
CA PRO A 310 18.93 1.40 -19.78
C PRO A 310 19.31 -0.08 -19.78
N ASP A 311 20.01 -0.54 -18.74
CA ASP A 311 20.46 -1.91 -18.50
C ASP A 311 19.34 -2.92 -18.18
N ALA A 312 18.06 -2.50 -18.15
CA ALA A 312 16.90 -3.36 -17.89
C ALA A 312 15.92 -3.47 -19.08
N GLN A 313 16.43 -3.72 -20.28
CA GLN A 313 15.62 -4.18 -21.43
C GLN A 313 15.14 -5.62 -21.22
N SER A 314 14.15 -5.82 -20.35
CA SER A 314 13.37 -7.06 -20.33
C SER A 314 12.64 -7.21 -21.67
N ALA A 315 12.61 -8.44 -22.21
CA ALA A 315 12.15 -8.76 -23.56
C ALA A 315 10.81 -8.09 -23.97
N PRO A 316 10.63 -7.73 -25.26
CA PRO A 316 9.48 -6.94 -25.74
C PRO A 316 8.12 -7.49 -25.29
N ASN A 317 7.94 -8.81 -25.37
CA ASN A 317 6.71 -9.50 -24.99
C ASN A 317 6.28 -9.22 -23.53
N THR A 318 7.21 -8.95 -22.60
CA THR A 318 6.87 -8.65 -21.20
C THR A 318 6.28 -7.25 -21.01
N ALA A 319 6.70 -6.29 -21.84
CA ALA A 319 6.17 -4.93 -21.82
C ALA A 319 4.75 -4.88 -22.41
N GLU A 320 4.55 -5.57 -23.53
CA GLU A 320 3.25 -5.72 -24.19
C GLU A 320 2.25 -6.50 -23.32
N MET A 321 2.67 -7.58 -22.67
CA MET A 321 1.86 -8.26 -21.64
C MET A 321 1.41 -7.31 -20.52
N SER A 322 2.33 -6.51 -19.98
CA SER A 322 1.99 -5.57 -18.88
C SER A 322 0.95 -4.53 -19.35
N ALA A 323 1.09 -4.04 -20.58
CA ALA A 323 0.15 -3.10 -21.17
C ALA A 323 -1.22 -3.74 -21.45
N ALA A 324 -1.25 -4.98 -21.96
CA ALA A 324 -2.48 -5.72 -22.25
C ALA A 324 -3.27 -6.05 -20.97
N ILE A 325 -2.58 -6.49 -19.90
CA ILE A 325 -3.19 -6.73 -18.58
C ILE A 325 -3.81 -5.42 -18.05
N LEU A 326 -3.05 -4.31 -18.06
CA LEU A 326 -3.53 -3.00 -17.60
C LEU A 326 -4.64 -2.38 -18.47
N ALA A 327 -4.81 -2.86 -19.71
CA ALA A 327 -5.85 -2.42 -20.64
C ALA A 327 -7.15 -3.24 -20.51
N GLN A 328 -7.10 -4.48 -20.01
CA GLN A 328 -8.29 -5.25 -19.64
C GLN A 328 -8.85 -4.80 -18.27
N ASP A 329 -8.02 -4.20 -17.42
CA ASP A 329 -8.39 -3.61 -16.13
C ASP A 329 -9.00 -2.19 -16.23
N GLU A 330 -10.07 -2.03 -17.01
CA GLU A 330 -11.05 -0.97 -16.74
C GLU A 330 -11.77 -1.29 -15.42
N PRO A 331 -11.89 -0.34 -14.48
CA PRO A 331 -12.47 -0.61 -13.17
C PRO A 331 -13.98 -0.89 -13.29
N THR A 332 -14.34 -2.17 -13.35
CA THR A 332 -15.72 -2.70 -13.31
C THR A 332 -16.41 -2.53 -11.94
N GLY A 333 -16.06 -1.47 -11.20
CA GLY A 333 -16.60 -1.13 -9.89
C GLY A 333 -17.30 0.24 -9.90
N PRO A 334 -18.06 0.56 -8.84
CA PRO A 334 -18.61 1.90 -8.69
C PRO A 334 -17.49 2.97 -8.66
N VAL A 335 -17.80 4.17 -9.12
CA VAL A 335 -16.89 5.33 -9.03
C VAL A 335 -16.79 5.78 -7.56
N PRO A 336 -15.59 6.05 -7.02
CA PRO A 336 -15.43 6.60 -5.67
C PRO A 336 -16.11 7.99 -5.56
N PRO A 337 -16.83 8.28 -4.47
CA PRO A 337 -17.37 9.61 -4.23
C PRO A 337 -16.27 10.58 -3.82
N ASP A 338 -16.38 11.85 -4.24
CA ASP A 338 -15.46 12.90 -3.81
C ASP A 338 -15.56 13.13 -2.29
N VAL A 339 -14.41 12.99 -1.62
CA VAL A 339 -14.22 13.22 -0.18
C VAL A 339 -13.31 14.42 0.13
N SER A 340 -13.03 15.28 -0.86
CA SER A 340 -12.16 16.46 -0.71
C SER A 340 -12.62 17.37 0.43
N ALA A 341 -13.93 17.63 0.56
CA ALA A 341 -14.49 18.41 1.65
C ALA A 341 -14.24 17.79 3.05
N VAL A 342 -14.20 16.45 3.15
CA VAL A 342 -13.90 15.74 4.41
C VAL A 342 -12.41 15.86 4.75
N THR A 343 -11.54 15.69 3.75
CA THR A 343 -10.08 15.79 3.96
C THR A 343 -9.61 17.22 4.24
N GLU A 344 -10.27 18.24 3.68
CA GLU A 344 -10.04 19.64 4.03
C GLU A 344 -10.49 19.93 5.47
N ALA A 345 -11.70 19.52 5.85
CA ALA A 345 -12.29 19.84 7.15
C ALA A 345 -11.63 19.09 8.32
N LEU A 346 -11.39 17.79 8.19
CA LEU A 346 -10.92 16.93 9.29
C LEU A 346 -9.44 16.52 9.17
N GLY A 347 -8.87 16.52 7.96
CA GLY A 347 -7.51 16.04 7.70
C GLY A 347 -6.40 16.73 8.53
N PRO A 348 -6.43 18.05 8.77
CA PRO A 348 -5.45 18.72 9.61
C PRO A 348 -5.49 18.24 11.08
N GLN A 349 -6.68 17.99 11.63
CA GLN A 349 -6.83 17.52 13.01
C GLN A 349 -6.51 16.03 13.13
N PHE A 350 -6.93 15.21 12.15
CA PHE A 350 -6.54 13.80 12.07
C PHE A 350 -5.01 13.61 12.08
N LYS A 351 -4.29 14.41 11.29
CA LYS A 351 -2.80 14.39 11.29
C LYS A 351 -2.20 14.72 12.66
N ARG A 352 -2.82 15.62 13.45
CA ARG A 352 -2.38 15.92 14.82
C ARG A 352 -2.65 14.77 15.78
N ILE A 353 -3.83 14.13 15.69
CA ILE A 353 -4.19 12.96 16.50
C ILE A 353 -3.19 11.81 16.25
N VAL A 354 -2.95 11.47 14.99
CA VAL A 354 -1.98 10.42 14.62
C VAL A 354 -0.55 10.77 15.06
N ALA A 355 -0.12 12.03 14.90
CA ALA A 355 1.21 12.46 15.33
C ALA A 355 1.38 12.48 16.85
N TYR A 356 0.30 12.74 17.61
CA TYR A 356 0.28 12.67 19.07
C TYR A 356 0.45 11.21 19.52
N MET A 357 -0.38 10.30 19.02
CA MET A 357 -0.30 8.87 19.37
C MET A 357 1.03 8.21 18.97
N SER A 358 1.60 8.63 17.84
CA SER A 358 2.91 8.15 17.38
C SER A 358 4.07 8.60 18.30
N ARG A 359 3.87 9.65 19.11
CA ARG A 359 4.84 10.09 20.12
C ARG A 359 4.63 9.36 21.44
N ASP A 360 3.39 9.21 21.89
CA ASP A 360 3.04 8.49 23.12
C ASP A 360 3.35 6.98 23.03
N GLY A 361 3.39 6.43 21.81
CA GLY A 361 3.79 5.04 21.56
C GLY A 361 5.30 4.78 21.49
N LEU A 362 6.15 5.81 21.56
CA LEU A 362 7.60 5.64 21.70
C LEU A 362 7.94 5.52 23.20
N PRO A 363 8.82 4.59 23.61
CA PRO A 363 9.29 4.57 25.00
C PRO A 363 10.04 5.88 25.25
N GLY A 364 9.46 6.75 26.08
CA GLY A 364 10.11 7.99 26.47
C GLY A 364 11.42 7.71 27.20
N ASP A 365 12.48 8.44 26.84
CA ASP A 365 13.76 8.40 27.55
C ASP A 365 13.53 8.62 29.05
N LYS A 366 13.68 7.56 29.83
CA LYS A 366 13.81 7.66 31.28
C LYS A 366 15.20 8.22 31.57
N SER A 367 15.24 9.55 31.68
CA SER A 367 16.41 10.32 32.13
C SER A 367 16.78 9.96 33.57
#